data_AF-G3AZV4-F1
#
_entry.id   AF-G3AZV4-F1
#
_cell.length_a   1.000
_cell.length_b   1.000
_cell.length_c   1.000
_cell.angle_alpha   90.00
_cell.angle_beta   90.00
_cell.angle_gamma   90.00
#
_symmetry.space_group_name_H-M   'P 1'
#
loop_
_entity.id
_entity.type
_entity.pdbx_description
1 polymer ?
#
loop_
_entity_poly.entity_id
_entity_poly.type
_entity_poly.pdbx_seq_one_letter_code
_entity_poly.pdbx_strand_id
1 'polypeptide(L)'
;MFRSLQRTVLIRPFPIRPAYRGFSFTSRVLADKKGPDSNSVTKQLYEAVKSNNPSNQQTPIDDSLLDMLNNLESRPTHQNSFYDSFGLTDASQVHPRDIAKNIRITGPSAGKTLDINNGALWRGLGAMNSILKNNKVKYLVKIQKRHIRKAKYRKQKKREWWRQRFSQGFGELLAKVNDAKRRGY
;
A
#
# COMPACT_ATOMS: atom_id res chain seq x y z
N MET A 1 14.33 39.67 -64.80
CA MET A 1 14.03 38.26 -64.41
C MET A 1 14.08 38.15 -62.89
N PHE A 2 12.94 38.09 -62.19
CA PHE A 2 12.89 37.76 -60.75
C PHE A 2 11.94 36.58 -60.57
N ARG A 3 12.46 35.42 -60.16
CA ARG A 3 11.65 34.24 -59.82
C ARG A 3 11.31 34.31 -58.33
N SER A 4 10.03 34.48 -58.01
CA SER A 4 9.53 34.40 -56.63
C SER A 4 9.54 32.94 -56.17
N LEU A 5 10.28 32.64 -55.10
CA LEU A 5 10.23 31.34 -54.44
C LEU A 5 9.05 31.33 -53.46
N GLN A 6 7.91 30.82 -53.92
CA GLN A 6 6.76 30.49 -53.07
C GLN A 6 7.17 29.30 -52.16
N ARG A 7 7.49 29.56 -50.89
CA ARG A 7 7.67 28.51 -49.88
C ARG A 7 6.32 27.94 -49.48
N THR A 8 5.95 26.81 -50.07
CA THR A 8 4.80 26.01 -49.65
C THR A 8 5.12 25.32 -48.32
N VAL A 9 4.48 25.76 -47.23
CA VAL A 9 4.56 25.10 -45.92
C VAL A 9 3.59 23.92 -45.92
N LEU A 10 4.08 22.72 -46.20
CA LEU A 10 3.31 21.49 -46.05
C LEU A 10 3.12 21.16 -44.56
N ILE A 11 2.00 21.58 -44.00
CA ILE A 11 1.54 21.17 -42.67
C ILE A 11 1.07 19.72 -42.78
N ARG A 12 1.92 18.77 -42.38
CA ARG A 12 1.51 17.36 -42.27
C ARG A 12 0.55 17.22 -41.08
N PRO A 13 -0.70 16.80 -41.25
CA PRO A 13 -1.58 16.52 -40.12
C PRO A 13 -1.01 15.33 -39.34
N PHE A 14 -0.79 15.52 -38.04
CA PHE A 14 -0.46 14.41 -37.15
C PHE A 14 -1.65 13.45 -37.13
N PRO A 15 -1.46 12.12 -37.31
CA PRO A 15 -2.54 11.18 -37.16
C PRO A 15 -3.04 11.21 -35.72
N ILE A 16 -4.30 11.61 -35.55
CA ILE A 16 -5.06 11.46 -34.30
C ILE A 16 -5.14 9.96 -34.05
N ARG A 17 -4.26 9.43 -33.19
CA ARG A 17 -4.38 8.07 -32.71
C ARG A 17 -5.68 8.00 -31.89
N PRO A 18 -6.62 7.08 -32.17
CA PRO A 18 -7.75 6.89 -31.30
C PRO A 18 -7.23 6.53 -29.90
N ALA A 19 -7.49 7.40 -28.92
CA ALA A 19 -7.52 7.02 -27.53
C ALA A 19 -8.69 6.04 -27.35
N TYR A 20 -8.59 5.15 -26.38
CA TYR A 20 -9.52 4.05 -26.07
C TYR A 20 -9.32 2.75 -26.87
N ARG A 21 -8.31 1.98 -26.47
CA ARG A 21 -8.57 0.57 -26.19
C ARG A 21 -9.06 0.48 -24.76
N GLY A 22 -10.33 0.12 -24.61
CA GLY A 22 -10.94 -0.14 -23.30
C GLY A 22 -10.08 -1.11 -22.50
N PHE A 23 -10.01 -0.87 -21.20
CA PHE A 23 -9.61 -1.90 -20.25
C PHE A 23 -10.65 -3.01 -20.33
N SER A 24 -10.38 -4.07 -21.08
CA SER A 24 -11.08 -5.33 -20.88
C SER A 24 -10.50 -5.98 -19.62
N PHE A 25 -11.30 -6.05 -18.56
CA PHE A 25 -11.06 -7.01 -17.49
C PHE A 25 -11.37 -8.39 -18.08
N THR A 26 -10.38 -9.05 -18.65
CA THR A 26 -10.44 -10.50 -18.76
C THR A 26 -10.06 -11.04 -17.39
N SER A 27 -11.06 -11.44 -16.60
CA SER A 27 -10.85 -12.34 -15.47
C SER A 27 -10.37 -13.67 -16.04
N ARG A 28 -9.06 -13.82 -16.19
CA ARG A 28 -8.47 -15.16 -16.26
C ARG A 28 -8.62 -15.75 -14.86
N VAL A 29 -9.68 -16.55 -14.68
CA VAL A 29 -9.71 -17.58 -13.66
C VAL A 29 -8.52 -18.49 -13.97
N LEU A 30 -7.44 -18.32 -13.20
CA LEU A 30 -6.34 -19.25 -13.18
C LEU A 30 -6.90 -20.53 -12.58
N ALA A 31 -7.12 -21.54 -13.43
CA ALA A 31 -7.32 -22.90 -12.98
C ALA A 31 -6.09 -23.31 -12.16
N ASP A 32 -6.33 -23.67 -10.90
CA ASP A 32 -5.33 -24.10 -9.94
C ASP A 32 -4.48 -25.23 -10.53
N LYS A 33 -3.18 -24.98 -10.66
CA LYS A 33 -2.19 -26.05 -10.62
C LYS A 33 -2.07 -26.48 -9.16
N LYS A 34 -2.56 -27.68 -8.85
CA LYS A 34 -2.35 -28.38 -7.58
C LYS A 34 -0.88 -28.26 -7.14
N GLY A 35 -0.64 -27.44 -6.12
CA GLY A 35 0.55 -27.53 -5.27
C GLY A 35 0.36 -28.66 -4.25
N PRO A 36 1.45 -29.16 -3.63
CA PRO A 36 1.41 -30.36 -2.80
C PRO A 36 0.52 -30.21 -1.57
N ASP A 37 -0.25 -31.26 -1.30
CA ASP A 37 -1.39 -31.32 -0.40
C ASP A 37 -1.06 -31.03 1.08
N SER A 38 -1.48 -29.86 1.57
CA SER A 38 -1.59 -29.55 3.01
C SER A 38 -2.64 -30.42 3.74
N ASN A 39 -3.39 -31.24 3.00
CA ASN A 39 -4.42 -32.15 3.51
C ASN A 39 -3.91 -33.55 3.87
N SER A 40 -2.62 -33.85 3.64
CA SER A 40 -2.02 -35.14 4.03
C SER A 40 -1.60 -35.16 5.51
N VAL A 41 -0.99 -34.07 5.99
CA VAL A 41 -0.51 -33.93 7.38
C VAL A 41 -1.66 -33.90 8.38
N THR A 42 -2.76 -33.22 8.05
CA THR A 42 -3.94 -33.15 8.92
C THR A 42 -4.71 -34.46 8.97
N LYS A 43 -4.72 -35.24 7.89
CA LYS A 43 -5.30 -36.60 7.88
C LYS A 43 -4.46 -37.59 8.68
N GLN A 44 -3.12 -37.52 8.59
CA GLN A 44 -2.22 -38.35 9.39
C GLN A 44 -2.33 -38.04 10.90
N LEU A 45 -2.47 -36.77 11.27
CA LEU A 45 -2.71 -36.37 12.67
C LEU A 45 -4.08 -36.84 13.18
N TYR A 46 -5.12 -36.76 12.36
CA TYR A 46 -6.47 -37.22 12.74
C TYR A 46 -6.53 -38.75 12.89
N GLU A 47 -5.81 -39.51 12.06
CA GLU A 47 -5.72 -40.97 12.19
C GLU A 47 -4.88 -41.40 13.40
N ALA A 48 -3.79 -40.68 13.71
CA ALA A 48 -2.95 -40.95 14.89
C ALA A 48 -3.67 -40.70 16.23
N VAL A 49 -4.62 -39.77 16.27
CA VAL A 49 -5.45 -39.51 17.47
C VAL A 49 -6.57 -40.54 17.63
N LYS A 50 -7.04 -41.14 16.53
CA LYS A 50 -8.14 -42.11 16.54
C LYS A 50 -7.72 -43.53 16.94
N SER A 51 -6.43 -43.86 16.90
CA SER A 51 -5.89 -45.19 17.28
C SER A 51 -5.59 -45.37 18.77
N ASN A 52 -5.75 -44.35 19.61
CA ASN A 52 -5.50 -44.45 21.06
C ASN A 52 -6.81 -44.68 21.83
N ASN A 53 -7.27 -45.94 21.88
CA ASN A 53 -8.20 -46.38 22.92
C ASN A 53 -7.46 -46.47 24.26
N PRO A 54 -8.04 -46.03 25.40
CA PRO A 54 -7.35 -46.03 26.68
C PRO A 54 -7.44 -47.42 27.32
N SER A 55 -6.56 -48.34 26.92
CA SER A 55 -6.28 -49.53 27.71
C SER A 55 -5.18 -49.21 28.72
N ASN A 56 -5.63 -48.95 29.94
CA ASN A 56 -4.96 -49.03 31.23
C ASN A 56 -3.58 -49.75 31.20
N GLN A 57 -2.49 -48.98 31.13
CA GLN A 57 -1.15 -49.42 31.53
C GLN A 57 -0.45 -48.25 32.24
N GLN A 58 -0.23 -48.42 33.54
CA GLN A 58 0.61 -47.51 34.33
C GLN A 58 2.07 -47.80 33.98
N THR A 59 2.72 -46.87 33.28
CA THR A 59 4.19 -46.83 33.16
C THR A 59 4.75 -45.81 34.15
N PRO A 60 5.91 -46.08 34.77
CA PRO A 60 6.52 -45.16 35.73
C PRO A 60 6.87 -43.85 35.01
N ILE A 61 6.51 -42.72 35.65
CA ILE A 61 6.79 -41.38 35.15
C ILE A 61 8.29 -41.15 35.28
N ASP A 62 8.99 -41.00 34.15
CA ASP A 62 10.40 -40.62 34.12
C ASP A 62 10.55 -39.17 34.63
N ASP A 63 11.18 -38.99 35.79
CA ASP A 63 11.48 -37.70 36.42
C ASP A 63 12.24 -36.73 35.48
N SER A 64 12.88 -37.24 34.43
CA SER A 64 13.54 -36.44 33.39
C SER A 64 12.59 -35.64 32.50
N LEU A 65 11.32 -36.04 32.36
CA LEU A 65 10.34 -35.28 31.56
C LEU A 65 9.67 -34.17 32.39
N LEU A 66 9.52 -34.38 33.70
CA LEU A 66 9.01 -33.35 34.61
C LEU A 66 9.98 -32.16 34.71
N ASP A 67 11.29 -32.44 34.74
CA ASP A 67 12.33 -31.41 34.77
C ASP A 67 12.41 -30.61 33.45
N MET A 68 12.01 -31.21 32.33
CA MET A 68 11.92 -30.53 31.03
C MET A 68 10.68 -29.63 30.93
N LEU A 69 9.58 -29.97 31.62
CA LEU A 69 8.38 -29.13 31.73
C LEU A 69 8.60 -27.93 32.67
N ASN A 70 9.27 -28.13 33.81
CA ASN A 70 9.57 -27.05 34.76
C ASN A 70 10.58 -26.03 34.18
N ASN A 71 11.49 -26.45 33.29
CA ASN A 71 12.37 -25.55 32.54
C ASN A 71 11.66 -24.82 31.38
N LEU A 72 10.40 -25.13 31.08
CA LEU A 72 9.60 -24.42 30.08
C LEU A 72 8.86 -23.21 30.68
N GLU A 73 8.53 -23.23 31.97
CA GLU A 73 7.91 -22.10 32.70
C GLU A 73 8.90 -20.97 33.01
N SER A 74 10.20 -21.23 32.99
CA SER A 74 11.27 -20.25 33.27
C SER A 74 11.90 -19.65 32.01
N ARG A 75 11.38 -19.97 30.82
CA ARG A 75 11.69 -19.21 29.59
C ARG A 75 10.90 -17.90 29.64
N PRO A 76 11.54 -16.71 29.64
CA PRO A 76 10.81 -15.48 29.40
C PRO A 76 10.24 -15.58 28.00
N THR A 77 8.97 -15.96 27.90
CA THR A 77 8.21 -15.81 26.67
C THR A 77 8.32 -14.35 26.31
N HIS A 78 9.06 -14.05 25.25
CA HIS A 78 9.15 -12.73 24.63
C HIS A 78 7.80 -12.39 23.96
N GLN A 79 6.69 -12.56 24.69
CA GLN A 79 5.44 -11.90 24.42
C GLN A 79 5.56 -10.48 24.98
N ASN A 80 6.53 -9.73 24.45
CA ASN A 80 6.44 -8.28 24.53
C ASN A 80 5.26 -7.92 23.63
N SER A 81 4.08 -7.90 24.23
CA SER A 81 2.90 -7.24 23.70
C SER A 81 3.37 -5.93 23.08
N PHE A 82 3.11 -5.74 21.78
CA PHE A 82 3.47 -4.50 21.09
C PHE A 82 3.00 -3.27 21.88
N TYR A 83 1.91 -3.41 22.64
CA TYR A 83 1.31 -2.41 23.51
C TYR A 83 2.12 -2.10 24.79
N ASP A 84 2.88 -3.05 25.35
CA ASP A 84 3.75 -2.79 26.52
C ASP A 84 4.95 -1.90 26.14
N SER A 85 5.40 -1.97 24.88
CA SER A 85 6.43 -1.07 24.37
C SER A 85 5.96 0.39 24.23
N PHE A 86 4.64 0.65 24.24
CA PHE A 86 4.08 2.00 24.12
C PHE A 86 3.51 2.54 25.43
N GLY A 87 3.54 1.78 26.54
CA GLY A 87 3.13 2.28 27.86
C GLY A 87 1.67 2.76 27.93
N LEU A 88 0.75 2.09 27.23
CA LEU A 88 -0.68 2.46 27.15
C LEU A 88 -1.54 1.88 28.28
N THR A 89 -0.98 1.19 29.27
CA THR A 89 -1.78 0.50 30.30
C THR A 89 -2.39 1.43 31.35
N ASP A 90 -1.95 2.68 31.44
CA ASP A 90 -2.60 3.71 32.26
C ASP A 90 -2.93 4.96 31.44
N ALA A 91 -4.22 5.29 31.36
CA ALA A 91 -4.77 6.48 30.69
C ALA A 91 -4.39 7.81 31.39
N SER A 92 -3.41 7.81 32.29
CA SER A 92 -2.89 9.01 32.94
C SER A 92 -1.77 9.61 32.09
N GLN A 93 -2.14 10.58 31.25
CA GLN A 93 -1.26 11.65 30.75
C GLN A 93 0.16 11.19 30.37
N VAL A 94 0.29 10.31 29.37
CA VAL A 94 1.62 9.96 28.85
C VAL A 94 2.28 11.23 28.33
N HIS A 95 3.39 11.63 28.97
CA HIS A 95 4.10 12.84 28.60
C HIS A 95 4.62 12.69 27.16
N PRO A 96 4.41 13.67 26.26
CA PRO A 96 4.74 13.54 24.83
C PRO A 96 6.23 13.22 24.59
N ARG A 97 7.10 13.63 25.53
CA ARG A 97 8.52 13.27 25.51
C ARG A 97 8.77 11.77 25.66
N ASP A 98 7.99 11.06 26.46
CA ASP A 98 8.20 9.63 26.69
C ASP A 98 7.63 8.80 25.53
N ILE A 99 6.53 9.25 24.91
CA ILE A 99 6.08 8.74 23.62
C ILE A 99 7.19 8.92 22.57
N ALA A 100 7.78 10.11 22.47
CA ALA A 100 8.83 10.41 21.50
C ALA A 100 10.08 9.55 21.69
N LYS A 101 10.46 9.21 22.93
CA LYS A 101 11.58 8.29 23.21
C LYS A 101 11.27 6.85 22.75
N ASN A 102 10.02 6.43 22.83
CA ASN A 102 9.58 5.08 22.49
C ASN A 102 9.33 4.89 20.99
N ILE A 103 9.14 5.97 20.22
CA ILE A 103 8.98 5.91 18.76
C ILE A 103 10.31 5.51 18.10
N ARG A 104 10.43 4.22 17.75
CA ARG A 104 11.56 3.68 16.96
C ARG A 104 11.33 3.78 15.45
N ILE A 105 10.51 4.72 14.99
CA ILE A 105 10.19 4.85 13.57
C ILE A 105 11.26 5.73 12.91
N THR A 106 12.27 5.10 12.33
CA THR A 106 13.37 5.77 11.62
C THR A 106 13.36 5.44 10.13
N GLY A 107 13.91 6.34 9.31
CA GLY A 107 14.08 6.13 7.87
C GLY A 107 12.83 6.38 7.02
N PRO A 108 12.76 5.84 5.79
CA PRO A 108 11.69 6.12 4.83
C PRO A 108 10.28 5.65 5.24
N SER A 109 10.19 4.79 6.26
CA SER A 109 8.94 4.32 6.86
C SER A 109 8.27 5.40 7.72
N ALA A 110 9.04 6.30 8.34
CA ALA A 110 8.51 7.35 9.22
C ALA A 110 7.45 8.24 8.56
N GLY A 111 7.62 8.54 7.26
CA GLY A 111 6.64 9.33 6.50
C GLY A 111 5.46 8.54 5.93
N LYS A 112 5.34 7.24 6.22
CA LYS A 112 4.27 6.36 5.70
C LYS A 112 3.53 5.59 6.80
N THR A 113 3.96 5.71 8.04
CA THR A 113 3.32 5.10 9.20
C THR A 113 2.31 6.08 9.80
N LEU A 114 1.16 5.58 10.25
CA LEU A 114 0.16 6.33 11.00
C LEU A 114 -0.20 5.55 12.24
N ASP A 115 -0.24 6.24 13.37
CA ASP A 115 -0.83 5.73 14.59
C ASP A 115 -2.37 5.87 14.52
N ILE A 116 -3.09 4.83 14.92
CA ILE A 116 -4.54 4.76 14.78
C ILE A 116 -5.16 4.66 16.17
N ASN A 117 -5.69 5.78 16.62
CA ASN A 117 -6.40 5.85 17.90
C ASN A 117 -7.84 5.33 17.72
N ASN A 118 -8.38 4.71 18.78
CA ASN A 118 -9.80 4.34 18.92
C ASN A 118 -10.32 3.29 17.91
N GLY A 119 -9.44 2.39 17.42
CA GLY A 119 -9.86 1.25 16.58
C GLY A 119 -10.42 1.63 15.19
N ALA A 120 -10.34 2.89 14.79
CA ALA A 120 -10.88 3.39 13.52
C ALA A 120 -9.93 3.12 12.32
N LEU A 121 -9.61 1.85 12.08
CA LEU A 121 -8.66 1.42 11.05
C LEU A 121 -8.96 2.00 9.66
N TRP A 122 -10.23 1.99 9.26
CA TRP A 122 -10.67 2.50 7.96
C TRP A 122 -10.34 3.98 7.74
N ARG A 123 -10.46 4.80 8.79
CA ARG A 123 -10.10 6.23 8.73
C ARG A 123 -8.58 6.40 8.62
N GLY A 124 -7.81 5.61 9.37
CA GLY A 124 -6.35 5.56 9.26
C GLY A 124 -5.88 5.17 7.86
N LEU A 125 -6.47 4.14 7.26
CA LEU A 125 -6.16 3.72 5.89
C LEU A 125 -6.50 4.80 4.85
N GLY A 126 -7.64 5.50 5.02
CA GLY A 126 -8.03 6.63 4.19
C GLY A 126 -7.02 7.78 4.26
N ALA A 127 -6.62 8.16 5.48
CA ALA A 127 -5.61 9.18 5.72
C ALA A 127 -4.25 8.78 5.11
N MET A 128 -3.81 7.54 5.30
CA MET A 128 -2.57 7.02 4.71
C MET A 128 -2.60 7.11 3.18
N ASN A 129 -3.72 6.73 2.55
CA ASN A 129 -3.86 6.80 1.10
C ASN A 129 -3.83 8.25 0.59
N SER A 130 -4.40 9.21 1.35
CA SER A 130 -4.32 10.64 1.03
C SER A 130 -2.87 11.14 1.07
N ILE A 131 -2.13 10.81 2.14
CA ILE A 131 -0.71 11.17 2.28
C ILE A 131 0.12 10.61 1.11
N LEU A 132 -0.09 9.34 0.74
CA LEU A 132 0.61 8.72 -0.38
C LEU A 132 0.27 9.36 -1.74
N LYS A 133 -0.98 9.79 -1.93
CA LYS A 133 -1.44 10.49 -3.15
C LYS A 133 -0.84 11.89 -3.26
N ASN A 134 -0.87 12.66 -2.18
CA ASN A 134 -0.31 14.02 -2.13
C ASN A 134 1.19 14.02 -2.43
N ASN A 135 1.92 13.05 -1.88
CA ASN A 135 3.34 12.83 -2.15
C ASN A 135 3.63 12.13 -3.49
N LYS A 136 2.59 11.79 -4.28
CA LYS A 136 2.70 11.16 -5.60
C LYS A 136 3.52 9.86 -5.60
N VAL A 137 3.56 9.12 -4.49
CA VAL A 137 4.41 7.93 -4.31
C VAL A 137 4.13 6.87 -5.38
N LYS A 138 2.85 6.56 -5.62
CA LYS A 138 2.46 5.57 -6.65
C LYS A 138 2.89 5.98 -8.07
N TYR A 139 2.85 7.27 -8.37
CA TYR A 139 3.28 7.81 -9.67
C TYR A 139 4.80 7.71 -9.83
N LEU A 140 5.56 8.08 -8.80
CA LEU A 140 7.02 7.99 -8.80
C LEU A 140 7.49 6.55 -8.95
N VAL A 141 6.90 5.62 -8.20
CA VAL A 141 7.17 4.18 -8.34
C VAL A 141 6.95 3.73 -9.79
N LYS A 142 5.83 4.11 -10.41
CA LYS A 142 5.53 3.74 -11.81
C LYS A 142 6.55 4.30 -12.80
N ILE A 143 7.05 5.51 -12.59
CA ILE A 143 8.06 6.14 -13.46
C ILE A 143 9.42 5.50 -13.26
N GLN A 144 9.80 5.22 -12.03
CA GLN A 144 11.10 4.65 -11.69
C GLN A 144 11.24 3.19 -12.13
N LYS A 145 10.13 2.47 -12.38
CA LYS A 145 10.16 1.10 -12.92
C LYS A 145 11.02 0.92 -14.18
N ARG A 146 11.22 1.98 -14.98
CA ARG A 146 12.06 1.93 -16.19
C ARG A 146 12.85 3.22 -16.36
N HIS A 147 14.04 3.11 -16.96
CA HIS A 147 14.82 4.28 -17.31
C HIS A 147 14.10 5.13 -18.38
N ILE A 148 14.02 6.44 -18.15
CA ILE A 148 13.49 7.42 -19.09
C ILE A 148 14.62 8.36 -19.52
N ARG A 149 14.85 8.45 -20.83
CA ARG A 149 15.81 9.41 -21.40
C ARG A 149 15.46 10.85 -20.98
N LYS A 150 16.47 11.64 -20.60
CA LYS A 150 16.33 13.03 -20.11
C LYS A 150 15.46 13.92 -21.01
N ALA A 151 15.65 13.84 -22.34
CA ALA A 151 14.86 14.62 -23.29
C ALA A 151 13.36 14.29 -23.25
N LYS A 152 13.03 12.99 -23.11
CA LYS A 152 11.64 12.51 -23.00
C LYS A 152 11.02 12.97 -21.67
N TYR A 153 11.77 12.89 -20.58
CA TYR A 153 11.33 13.34 -19.26
C TYR A 153 11.03 14.86 -19.24
N ARG A 154 11.91 15.69 -19.83
CA ARG A 154 11.67 17.15 -19.96
C ARG A 154 10.38 17.45 -20.72
N LYS A 155 10.14 16.78 -21.85
CA LYS A 155 8.90 16.93 -22.64
C LYS A 155 7.67 16.48 -21.86
N GLN A 156 7.77 15.40 -21.08
CA GLN A 156 6.68 14.95 -20.22
C GLN A 156 6.35 16.00 -19.15
N LYS A 157 7.35 16.48 -18.40
CA LYS A 157 7.17 17.51 -17.36
C LYS A 157 6.50 18.78 -17.92
N LYS A 158 6.94 19.26 -19.10
CA LYS A 158 6.34 20.43 -19.77
C LYS A 158 4.86 20.20 -20.11
N ARG A 159 4.50 19.03 -20.65
CA ARG A 159 3.10 18.70 -20.98
C ARG A 159 2.22 18.57 -19.74
N GLU A 160 2.73 17.96 -18.67
CA GLU A 160 2.01 17.84 -17.40
C GLU A 160 1.77 19.21 -16.75
N TRP A 161 2.80 20.06 -16.73
CA TRP A 161 2.68 21.44 -16.26
C TRP A 161 1.62 22.22 -17.05
N TRP A 162 1.65 22.15 -18.38
CA TRP A 162 0.65 22.83 -19.21
C TRP A 162 -0.76 22.33 -18.93
N ARG A 163 -0.97 21.02 -18.78
CA ARG A 163 -2.29 20.46 -18.44
C ARG A 163 -2.81 20.95 -17.09
N GLN A 164 -1.93 21.05 -16.09
CA GLN A 164 -2.30 21.59 -14.77
C GLN A 164 -2.69 23.06 -14.87
N ARG A 165 -1.88 23.87 -15.58
CA ARG A 165 -2.16 25.30 -15.73
C ARG A 165 -3.43 25.57 -16.55
N PHE A 166 -3.64 24.81 -17.63
CA PHE A 166 -4.85 24.88 -18.43
C PHE A 166 -6.09 24.51 -17.62
N SER A 167 -6.05 23.39 -16.89
CA SER A 167 -7.17 22.95 -16.05
C SER A 167 -7.52 23.97 -14.97
N GLN A 168 -6.50 24.60 -14.36
CA GLN A 168 -6.71 25.65 -13.38
C GLN A 168 -7.40 26.87 -14.00
N GLY A 169 -6.86 27.41 -15.10
CA GLY A 169 -7.46 28.58 -15.77
C GLY A 169 -8.86 28.30 -16.33
N PHE A 170 -9.10 27.07 -16.80
CA PHE A 170 -10.44 26.66 -17.22
C PHE A 170 -11.43 26.60 -16.05
N GLY A 171 -11.01 26.11 -14.89
CA GLY A 171 -11.83 26.15 -13.68
C GLY A 171 -12.17 27.57 -13.23
N GLU A 172 -11.20 28.48 -13.29
CA GLU A 172 -11.40 29.91 -13.00
C GLU A 172 -12.37 30.57 -14.00
N LEU A 173 -12.28 30.22 -15.29
CA LEU A 173 -13.22 30.70 -16.31
C LEU A 173 -14.65 30.22 -16.01
N LEU A 174 -14.82 28.93 -15.72
CA LEU A 174 -16.14 28.38 -15.37
C LEU A 174 -16.71 29.01 -14.10
N ALA A 175 -15.86 29.30 -13.11
CA ALA A 175 -16.28 30.01 -11.92
C ALA A 175 -16.84 31.40 -12.26
N LYS A 176 -16.17 32.16 -13.14
CA LYS A 176 -16.65 33.46 -13.62
C LYS A 176 -17.96 33.35 -14.40
N VAL A 177 -18.09 32.36 -15.28
CA VAL A 177 -19.33 32.12 -16.04
C VAL A 177 -20.49 31.79 -15.11
N ASN A 178 -20.27 30.92 -14.11
CA ASN A 178 -21.30 30.59 -13.12
C ASN A 178 -21.69 31.81 -12.27
N ASP A 179 -20.71 32.66 -11.93
CA ASP A 179 -20.93 33.88 -11.16
C ASP A 179 -21.65 34.97 -11.98
N ALA A 180 -21.42 35.01 -13.30
CA ALA A 180 -22.17 35.84 -14.24
C ALA A 180 -23.61 35.36 -14.38
N LYS A 181 -23.80 34.05 -14.60
CA LYS A 181 -25.12 33.40 -14.62
C LYS A 181 -25.92 33.68 -13.33
N ARG A 182 -25.26 33.61 -12.16
CA ARG A 182 -25.89 33.90 -10.86
C ARG A 182 -26.37 35.36 -10.76
N ARG A 183 -25.67 36.30 -11.40
CA ARG A 183 -26.06 37.72 -11.47
C ARG A 183 -27.07 38.02 -12.58
N GLY A 184 -27.30 37.09 -13.51
CA GLY A 184 -28.21 37.27 -14.63
C GLY A 184 -27.60 38.01 -15.83
N TYR A 185 -26.27 38.00 -15.97
CA TYR A 185 -25.58 38.44 -17.20
C TYR A 185 -25.67 37.38 -18.31
#